data_AF-A0A2M7EJ09-F1
#
_entry.id   AF-A0A2M7EJ09-F1
#
_cell.length_a   1.000
_cell.length_b   1.000
_cell.length_c   1.000
_cell.angle_alpha   90.00
_cell.angle_beta   90.00
_cell.angle_gamma   90.00
#
_symmetry.space_group_name_H-M   'P 1'
#
loop_
_entity.id
_entity.type
_entity.pdbx_description
1 polymer ?
#
loop_
_entity_poly.entity_id
_entity_poly.type
_entity_poly.pdbx_seq_one_letter_code
_entity_poly.pdbx_strand_id
1 'polypeptide(L)'
;MIIGVDGNEANVEFPVGVSVYTLNLLNYFQSKSSKDIQFIIYLRQSPNTKLPRESEYFKYQVVRGKRLWLTVFLPLRLWMDKL
;
A
#
# COMPACT_ATOMS: atom_id res chain seq x y z
N MET A 1 -13.49 9.52 -1.25
CA MET A 1 -12.92 9.05 0.03
C MET A 1 -11.55 8.45 -0.26
N ILE A 2 -10.54 8.79 0.54
CA ILE A 2 -9.19 8.23 0.40
C ILE A 2 -8.95 7.26 1.55
N ILE A 3 -8.45 6.06 1.24
CA ILE A 3 -8.11 5.03 2.21
C ILE A 3 -6.60 4.76 2.14
N GLY A 4 -5.90 4.98 3.25
CA GLY A 4 -4.51 4.59 3.41
C GLY A 4 -4.39 3.12 3.80
N VAL A 5 -3.49 2.37 3.14
CA VAL A 5 -3.25 0.95 3.41
C VAL A 5 -1.76 0.69 3.58
N ASP A 6 -1.36 -0.02 4.63
CA ASP A 6 -0.01 -0.58 4.72
C ASP A 6 0.09 -1.81 3.81
N GLY A 7 0.79 -1.67 2.68
CA GLY A 7 0.93 -2.73 1.68
C GLY A 7 2.17 -3.61 1.83
N ASN A 8 2.97 -3.43 2.88
CA ASN A 8 4.29 -4.07 2.93
C ASN A 8 4.24 -5.59 3.00
N GLU A 9 3.20 -6.16 3.60
CA GLU A 9 3.04 -7.60 3.73
C GLU A 9 2.89 -8.28 2.35
N ALA A 10 2.28 -7.60 1.37
CA ALA A 10 2.20 -8.08 -0.01
C ALA A 10 3.47 -7.80 -0.84
N ASN A 11 4.31 -6.85 -0.40
CA ASN A 11 5.49 -6.42 -1.14
C ASN A 11 6.74 -7.25 -0.82
N VAL A 12 6.63 -8.58 -0.99
CA VAL A 12 7.70 -9.55 -0.72
C VAL A 12 8.04 -10.35 -1.98
N GLU A 13 9.27 -10.86 -2.07
CA GLU A 13 9.72 -11.62 -3.25
C GLU A 13 8.96 -12.94 -3.41
N PHE A 14 8.72 -13.67 -2.32
CA PHE A 14 8.03 -14.97 -2.32
C PHE A 14 6.82 -14.91 -1.38
N PRO A 15 5.61 -14.60 -1.89
CA PRO A 15 4.44 -14.50 -1.04
C PRO A 15 3.98 -15.88 -0.57
N VAL A 16 3.80 -16.03 0.75
CA VAL A 16 3.25 -17.22 1.42
C VAL A 16 2.31 -16.78 2.55
N GLY A 17 1.29 -17.58 2.85
CA GLY A 17 0.36 -17.29 3.94
C GLY A 17 -0.29 -15.91 3.84
N VAL A 18 -0.08 -15.05 4.84
CA VAL A 18 -0.76 -13.75 4.96
C VAL A 18 -0.37 -12.75 3.85
N SER A 19 0.81 -12.88 3.25
CA SER A 19 1.20 -12.04 2.12
C SER A 19 0.38 -12.35 0.86
N VAL A 20 -0.04 -13.61 0.67
CA VAL A 20 -0.93 -14.00 -0.44
C VAL A 20 -2.32 -13.39 -0.24
N TYR A 21 -2.82 -13.44 1.00
CA TYR A 21 -4.09 -12.81 1.34
C TYR A 21 -4.05 -11.30 1.12
N THR A 22 -2.99 -10.63 1.60
CA THR A 22 -2.80 -9.19 1.42
C THR A 22 -2.70 -8.83 -0.06
N LEU A 23 -1.98 -9.61 -0.86
CA LEU A 23 -1.89 -9.39 -2.31
C LEU A 23 -3.27 -9.46 -2.99
N ASN A 24 -4.08 -10.46 -2.64
CA ASN A 24 -5.44 -10.60 -3.18
C ASN A 24 -6.35 -9.44 -2.76
N LEU A 25 -6.23 -8.94 -1.53
CA LEU A 25 -6.93 -7.75 -1.10
C LEU A 25 -6.52 -6.51 -1.90
N LEU A 26 -5.21 -6.32 -2.16
CA LEU A 26 -4.75 -5.20 -2.98
C LEU A 26 -5.29 -5.27 -4.40
N ASN A 27 -5.34 -6.47 -5.01
CA ASN A 27 -5.98 -6.67 -6.33
C ASN A 27 -7.47 -6.30 -6.30
N TYR A 28 -8.18 -6.72 -5.24
CA TYR A 28 -9.58 -6.36 -5.07
C TYR A 28 -9.75 -4.84 -4.91
N PHE A 29 -8.96 -4.19 -4.06
CA PHE A 29 -9.01 -2.73 -3.88
C PHE A 29 -8.71 -1.97 -5.16
N GLN A 30 -7.73 -2.42 -5.95
CA GLN A 30 -7.46 -1.83 -7.26
C GLN A 30 -8.69 -1.93 -8.18
N SER A 31 -9.34 -3.10 -8.22
CA SER A 31 -10.56 -3.31 -9.03
C SER A 31 -11.76 -2.48 -8.58
N LYS A 32 -11.77 -2.06 -7.30
CA LYS A 32 -12.82 -1.23 -6.69
C LYS A 32 -12.47 0.25 -6.62
N SER A 33 -11.25 0.61 -7.01
CA SER A 33 -10.80 2.01 -7.02
C SER A 33 -11.59 2.82 -8.04
N SER A 34 -12.05 3.99 -7.63
CA SER A 34 -12.87 4.90 -8.44
C SER A 34 -12.69 6.32 -7.95
N LYS A 35 -13.33 7.28 -8.63
CA LYS A 35 -13.37 8.67 -8.17
C LYS A 35 -13.90 8.81 -6.74
N ASP A 36 -14.84 7.95 -6.34
CA ASP A 36 -15.48 7.97 -5.03
C ASP A 36 -14.66 7.24 -3.97
N ILE A 37 -13.90 6.21 -4.33
CA ILE A 37 -13.07 5.41 -3.42
C ILE A 37 -11.66 5.29 -3.98
N GLN A 38 -10.73 5.98 -3.35
CA GLN A 38 -9.32 6.04 -3.75
C GLN A 38 -8.44 5.35 -2.72
N PHE A 39 -7.36 4.72 -3.17
CA PHE A 39 -6.43 3.99 -2.31
C PHE A 39 -5.02 4.53 -2.46
N ILE A 40 -4.36 4.74 -1.32
CA ILE A 40 -2.91 5.01 -1.24
C ILE A 40 -2.25 3.87 -0.49
N ILE A 41 -1.40 3.12 -1.17
CA ILE A 41 -0.69 1.96 -0.63
C ILE A 41 0.71 2.39 -0.20
N TYR A 42 0.94 2.39 1.10
CA TYR A 42 2.21 2.78 1.71
C TYR A 42 3.18 1.62 1.73
N LEU A 43 4.39 1.84 1.17
CA LEU A 43 5.43 0.83 1.08
C LEU A 43 6.78 1.35 1.59
N ARG A 44 7.57 0.47 2.21
CA ARG A 44 8.96 0.73 2.63
C ARG A 44 9.94 0.72 1.46
N GLN A 45 9.59 0.00 0.39
CA GLN A 45 10.40 -0.23 -0.81
C GLN A 45 9.52 -0.06 -2.04
N SER A 46 10.14 0.10 -3.21
CA SER A 46 9.41 0.16 -4.47
C SER A 46 8.48 -1.06 -4.63
N PRO A 47 7.29 -0.88 -5.24
CA PRO A 47 6.36 -1.98 -5.45
C PRO A 47 7.00 -3.06 -6.33
N ASN A 48 6.88 -4.32 -5.93
CA ASN A 48 7.30 -5.46 -6.74
C ASN A 48 6.39 -5.63 -7.97
N THR A 49 6.83 -6.44 -8.93
CA THR A 49 6.09 -6.68 -10.18
C THR A 49 4.82 -7.51 -10.02
N LYS A 50 4.61 -8.13 -8.85
CA LYS A 50 3.43 -8.95 -8.53
C LYS A 50 2.27 -8.11 -7.99
N LEU A 51 2.57 -6.95 -7.41
CA LEU A 51 1.57 -6.01 -6.92
C LEU A 51 0.72 -5.44 -8.07
N PRO A 52 -0.55 -5.08 -7.83
CA PRO A 52 -1.43 -4.53 -8.86
C PRO A 52 -0.87 -3.24 -9.45
N ARG A 53 -1.17 -2.97 -10.73
CA ARG A 53 -0.72 -1.74 -11.39
C ARG A 53 -1.43 -0.52 -10.82
N GLU A 54 -0.71 0.59 -10.75
CA GLU A 54 -1.31 1.88 -10.41
C GLU A 54 -2.38 2.28 -11.43
N SER A 55 -3.40 2.99 -10.94
CA SER A 55 -4.44 3.62 -11.73
C SER A 55 -4.54 5.10 -11.34
N GLU A 56 -5.54 5.83 -11.85
CA GLU A 56 -5.83 7.19 -11.38
C GLU A 56 -6.20 7.20 -9.88
N TYR A 57 -6.89 6.16 -9.40
CA TYR A 57 -7.51 6.08 -8.07
C TYR A 57 -6.85 5.07 -7.13
N PHE A 58 -5.79 4.40 -7.58
CA PHE A 58 -5.00 3.44 -6.80
C PHE A 58 -3.52 3.75 -7.00
N LYS A 59 -2.86 4.26 -5.97
CA LYS A 59 -1.48 4.76 -6.02
C LYS A 59 -0.59 4.11 -4.97
N TYR A 60 0.68 3.93 -5.27
CA TYR A 60 1.70 3.59 -4.29
C TYR A 60 2.39 4.84 -3.79
N GLN A 61 2.77 4.79 -2.51
CA GLN A 61 3.63 5.80 -1.93
C GLN A 61 4.78 5.15 -1.17
N VAL A 62 5.99 5.35 -1.69
CA VAL A 62 7.21 4.80 -1.09
C VAL A 62 7.72 5.76 -0.02
N VAL A 63 7.68 5.33 1.24
CA VAL A 63 8.22 6.06 2.38
C VAL A 63 9.55 5.42 2.75
N ARG A 64 10.64 6.16 2.50
CA ARG A 64 12.01 5.67 2.69
C ARG A 64 12.34 5.61 4.19
N GLY A 65 12.08 4.46 4.81
CA GLY A 65 12.39 4.18 6.21
C GLY A 65 12.13 2.71 6.55
N LYS A 66 13.18 1.86 6.59
CA LYS A 66 13.02 0.41 6.84
C LYS A 66 12.81 0.08 8.33
N ARG A 67 13.49 0.79 9.23
CA ARG A 67 13.39 0.63 10.69
C ARG A 67 12.28 1.53 11.23
N LEU A 68 11.65 1.18 12.35
CA LEU A 68 10.60 1.99 12.99
C LEU A 68 9.44 2.38 12.06
N TRP A 69 9.09 1.49 11.13
CA TRP A 69 8.06 1.73 10.12
C TRP A 69 6.71 2.08 10.77
N LEU A 70 6.20 1.18 11.60
CA LEU A 70 4.89 1.32 12.24
C LEU A 70 4.87 2.42 13.31
N THR A 71 6.02 2.74 13.91
CA THR A 71 6.09 3.64 15.07
C THR A 71 6.44 5.08 14.71
N VAL A 72 7.12 5.32 13.58
CA VAL A 72 7.61 6.65 13.20
C VAL A 72 7.26 6.98 11.76
N PHE A 73 7.78 6.22 10.80
CA PHE A 73 7.72 6.63 9.39
C PHE A 73 6.32 6.63 8.81
N LEU A 74 5.56 5.57 9.04
CA LEU A 74 4.18 5.48 8.56
C LEU A 74 3.27 6.49 9.27
N PRO A 75 3.23 6.58 10.62
CA PRO A 75 2.41 7.58 11.31
C PRO A 75 2.70 9.02 10.89
N LEU A 76 3.98 9.41 10.82
CA LEU A 76 4.37 10.75 10.36
C LEU A 76 3.89 11.01 8.93
N ARG A 77 3.99 10.00 8.06
CA ARG A 77 3.53 10.16 6.68
C ARG A 77 2.01 10.28 6.58
N LEU A 78 1.26 9.45 7.30
CA LEU A 78 -0.21 9.54 7.34
C LEU A 78 -0.66 10.92 7.83
N TRP A 79 -0.01 11.45 8.88
CA TRP A 79 -0.26 12.81 9.37
C TRP A 79 0.00 13.88 8.30
N MET A 80 1.09 13.77 7.54
CA MET A 80 1.41 14.70 6.43
C MET A 80 0.40 14.61 5.28
N ASP A 81 -0.08 13.40 4.97
CA ASP A 81 -1.06 13.15 3.91
C ASP A 81 -2.51 13.46 4.34
N LYS A 82 -2.70 13.83 5.62
CA LYS A 82 -4.01 14.10 6.25
C LYS A 82 -4.95 12.88 6.22
N LEU A 83 -4.38 11.69 6.46
CA LEU A 83 -5.08 10.42 6.62
C LEU A 83 -5.07 9.95 8.07
#